data_AF-A0A1V5JSV2-F1
#
_entry.id   AF-A0A1V5JSV2-F1
#
_cell.length_a   1.000
_cell.length_b   1.000
_cell.length_c   1.000
_cell.angle_alpha   90.00
_cell.angle_beta   90.00
_cell.angle_gamma   90.00
#
_symmetry.space_group_name_H-M   'P 1'
#
loop_
_entity.id
_entity.type
_entity.pdbx_description
1 polymer ?
#
loop_
_entity_poly.entity_id
_entity_poly.type
_entity_poly.pdbx_seq_one_letter_code
_entity_poly.pdbx_strand_id
1 'polypeptide(L)'
;MRSDFPYDIYQFFNIPTVTWHTGDVFARAFVRSQEIRRSAEFVLGLLESLPTGEILAPAGGSLQERQLVLSLVEGWRGEIFHGAVTDRNGRFSCYKVVDPSFHNWFGLALALRNRQISDFPLCNKSFNLSYCGHDL
;
A
#
# COMPACT_ATOMS: atom_id res chain seq x y z
N MET A 1 -1.66 -1.98 -7.89
CA MET A 1 -0.86 -0.80 -8.28
C MET A 1 0.48 -1.12 -8.93
N ARG A 2 1.38 -1.90 -8.30
CA ARG A 2 2.75 -2.13 -8.85
C ARG A 2 2.81 -2.67 -10.29
N SER A 3 1.78 -3.38 -10.76
CA SER A 3 1.72 -3.95 -12.11
C SER A 3 0.88 -3.07 -13.06
N ASP A 4 -0.31 -2.63 -12.63
CA ASP A 4 -1.24 -1.87 -13.49
C ASP A 4 -0.90 -0.37 -13.60
N PHE A 5 -0.29 0.21 -12.57
CA PHE A 5 0.14 1.60 -12.49
C PHE A 5 1.57 1.67 -11.91
N PRO A 6 2.58 1.14 -12.63
CA PRO A 6 3.93 1.00 -12.11
C PRO A 6 4.60 2.35 -11.89
N TYR A 7 5.23 2.52 -10.73
CA TYR A 7 5.99 3.70 -10.34
C TYR A 7 7.44 3.31 -10.04
N ASP A 8 8.36 4.27 -10.18
CA ASP A 8 9.80 4.09 -9.96
C ASP A 8 10.34 2.83 -10.64
N ILE A 9 11.08 2.00 -9.89
CA ILE A 9 11.71 0.79 -10.39
C ILE A 9 10.70 -0.26 -10.88
N TYR A 10 9.45 -0.25 -10.39
CA TYR A 10 8.44 -1.22 -10.79
C TYR A 10 8.02 -1.07 -12.26
N GLN A 11 8.42 0.01 -12.94
CA GLN A 11 8.26 0.16 -14.39
C GLN A 11 9.15 -0.80 -15.19
N PHE A 12 10.25 -1.26 -14.59
CA PHE A 12 11.24 -2.12 -15.24
C PHE A 12 11.18 -3.57 -14.74
N PHE A 13 10.58 -3.78 -13.57
CA PHE A 13 10.47 -5.10 -12.95
C PHE A 13 9.03 -5.54 -12.82
N ASN A 14 8.71 -6.70 -13.39
CA ASN A 14 7.41 -7.33 -13.21
C ASN A 14 7.47 -8.34 -12.06
N ILE A 15 6.82 -8.03 -10.93
CA ILE A 15 6.61 -8.98 -9.84
C ILE A 15 5.24 -9.63 -10.04
N PRO A 16 5.16 -10.95 -10.27
CA PRO A 16 3.87 -11.60 -10.47
C PRO A 16 2.94 -11.38 -9.28
N THR A 17 1.66 -11.14 -9.55
CA THR A 17 0.61 -11.02 -8.52
C THR A 17 0.23 -12.39 -7.98
N VAL A 18 -0.07 -12.48 -6.68
CA VAL A 18 -0.58 -13.71 -6.05
C VAL A 18 -2.07 -13.55 -5.81
N THR A 19 -2.86 -14.56 -6.17
CA THR A 19 -4.29 -14.59 -5.85
C THR A 19 -4.67 -15.93 -5.23
N TRP A 20 -5.79 -15.94 -4.52
CA TRP A 20 -6.42 -17.16 -4.01
C TRP A 20 -7.94 -16.98 -3.99
N HIS A 21 -8.69 -18.05 -4.23
CA HIS A 21 -10.11 -17.96 -4.62
C HIS A 21 -11.10 -18.11 -3.46
N THR A 22 -10.68 -18.65 -2.31
CA THR A 22 -11.62 -18.98 -1.21
C THR A 22 -12.05 -17.79 -0.36
N GLY A 23 -11.31 -16.67 -0.38
CA GLY A 23 -11.66 -15.42 0.33
C GLY A 23 -11.66 -15.48 1.87
N ASP A 24 -11.31 -16.62 2.45
CA ASP A 24 -11.26 -16.87 3.89
C ASP A 24 -9.94 -16.41 4.53
N VAL A 25 -9.79 -16.67 5.83
CA VAL A 25 -8.56 -16.35 6.56
C VAL A 25 -7.36 -17.07 5.95
N PHE A 26 -7.55 -18.32 5.52
CA PHE A 26 -6.50 -19.09 4.85
C PHE A 26 -6.07 -18.44 3.53
N ALA A 27 -7.01 -18.00 2.69
CA ALA A 27 -6.70 -17.28 1.46
C ALA A 27 -5.79 -16.07 1.70
N ARG A 28 -6.12 -15.23 2.69
CA ARG A 28 -5.33 -14.05 3.04
C ARG A 28 -3.94 -14.44 3.57
N ALA A 29 -3.86 -15.45 4.43
CA ALA A 29 -2.58 -15.94 4.94
C ALA A 29 -1.70 -16.54 3.84
N PHE A 30 -2.30 -17.32 2.93
CA PHE A 30 -1.62 -17.92 1.78
C PHE A 30 -1.05 -16.83 0.86
N VAL A 31 -1.90 -15.89 0.42
CA VAL A 31 -1.47 -14.78 -0.44
C VAL A 31 -0.32 -14.03 0.20
N ARG A 32 -0.45 -13.65 1.48
CA ARG A 32 0.61 -12.94 2.20
C ARG A 32 1.91 -13.74 2.29
N SER A 33 1.85 -15.05 2.51
CA SER A 33 3.04 -15.90 2.57
C SER A 33 3.80 -15.92 1.24
N GLN A 34 3.09 -15.94 0.11
CA GLN A 34 3.69 -15.88 -1.21
C GLN A 34 4.24 -14.49 -1.52
N GLU A 35 3.53 -13.42 -1.14
CA GLU A 35 4.01 -12.05 -1.30
C GLU A 35 5.33 -11.81 -0.55
N ILE A 36 5.46 -12.35 0.67
CA ILE A 36 6.70 -12.26 1.45
C ILE A 36 7.85 -12.96 0.71
N ARG A 37 7.63 -14.18 0.21
CA ARG A 37 8.65 -14.94 -0.54
C ARG A 37 9.08 -14.19 -1.80
N ARG A 38 8.11 -13.74 -2.62
CA ARG A 38 8.38 -12.96 -3.84
C ARG A 38 9.09 -11.64 -3.53
N SER A 39 8.75 -10.97 -2.43
CA SER A 39 9.43 -9.74 -2.02
C SER A 39 10.87 -10.02 -1.61
N ALA A 40 11.14 -11.11 -0.90
CA ALA A 40 12.49 -11.51 -0.54
C ALA A 40 13.33 -11.85 -1.79
N GLU A 41 12.80 -12.68 -2.70
CA GLU A 41 13.44 -13.00 -3.98
C GLU A 41 13.73 -11.74 -4.80
N PHE A 42 12.76 -10.82 -4.88
CA PHE A 42 12.92 -9.56 -5.60
C PHE A 42 14.02 -8.68 -5.00
N VAL A 43 14.02 -8.48 -3.67
CA VAL A 43 15.04 -7.68 -2.99
C VAL A 43 16.41 -8.32 -3.16
N LEU A 44 16.54 -9.64 -2.98
CA LEU A 44 17.82 -10.34 -3.15
C LEU A 44 18.35 -10.22 -4.58
N GLY A 45 17.48 -10.34 -5.59
CA GLY A 45 17.87 -10.12 -6.98
C GLY A 45 18.32 -8.69 -7.27
N LEU A 46 17.64 -7.69 -6.70
CA LEU A 46 18.06 -6.29 -6.85
C LEU A 46 19.43 -6.01 -6.23
N LEU A 47 19.76 -6.68 -5.12
CA LEU A 47 21.06 -6.52 -4.46
C LEU A 47 22.23 -6.98 -5.34
N GLU A 48 22.03 -7.91 -6.26
CA GLU A 48 23.06 -8.40 -7.18
C GLU A 48 23.43 -7.37 -8.26
N SER A 49 22.54 -6.42 -8.55
CA SER A 49 22.71 -5.45 -9.65
C SER A 49 22.42 -4.02 -9.22
N LEU A 50 22.76 -3.64 -7.98
CA LEU A 50 22.57 -2.27 -7.50
C LEU A 50 23.36 -1.29 -8.36
N PRO A 51 22.71 -0.27 -8.95
CA PRO A 51 23.42 0.77 -9.66
C PRO A 51 24.28 1.57 -8.68
N THR A 52 25.46 1.99 -9.13
CA THR A 52 26.26 2.99 -8.44
C THR A 52 25.76 4.38 -8.78
N GLY A 53 25.95 5.35 -7.89
CA GLY A 53 25.52 6.72 -8.10
C GLY A 53 25.21 7.44 -6.80
N GLU A 54 24.71 8.66 -6.93
CA GLU A 54 24.25 9.45 -5.78
C GLU A 54 22.96 8.86 -5.21
N ILE A 55 22.91 8.69 -3.89
CA ILE A 55 21.74 8.17 -3.16
C ILE A 55 20.85 9.30 -2.61
N LEU A 56 21.28 10.55 -2.80
CA LEU A 56 20.62 11.74 -2.29
C LEU A 56 20.59 12.79 -3.37
N ALA A 57 19.39 13.17 -3.79
CA ALA A 57 19.17 14.36 -4.57
C ALA A 57 18.91 15.54 -3.61
N PRO A 58 19.36 16.77 -3.94
CA PRO A 58 18.94 17.94 -3.19
C PRO A 58 17.41 18.03 -3.20
N ALA A 59 16.83 18.45 -2.07
CA ALA A 59 15.40 18.72 -2.02
C ALA A 59 15.05 19.72 -3.14
N GLY A 60 14.00 19.43 -3.90
CA GLY A 60 13.53 20.33 -4.95
C GLY A 60 13.24 21.72 -4.41
N GLY A 61 13.21 22.72 -5.30
CA GLY A 61 12.81 24.09 -4.96
C GLY A 61 11.36 24.18 -4.45
N SER A 62 10.84 25.40 -4.34
CA SER A 62 9.45 25.62 -3.94
C SER A 62 8.48 24.80 -4.79
N LEU A 63 7.47 24.21 -4.15
CA LEU A 63 6.41 23.50 -4.88
C LEU A 63 5.71 24.46 -5.83
N GLN A 64 5.27 23.93 -6.97
CA GLN A 64 4.47 24.70 -7.91
C GLN A 64 3.16 25.15 -7.26
N GLU A 65 2.75 26.39 -7.53
CA GLU A 65 1.48 26.93 -7.03
C GLU A 65 0.27 26.34 -7.76
N ARG A 66 -0.88 26.30 -7.07
CA ARG A 66 -2.19 25.91 -7.61
C ARG A 66 -2.23 24.55 -8.31
N GLN A 67 -1.50 23.57 -7.81
CA GLN A 67 -1.47 22.20 -8.33
C GLN A 67 -2.36 21.26 -7.53
N LEU A 68 -2.90 20.24 -8.20
CA LEU A 68 -3.48 19.04 -7.59
C LEU A 68 -2.58 17.86 -7.96
N VAL A 69 -2.10 17.14 -6.95
CA VAL A 69 -1.27 15.94 -7.12
C VAL A 69 -1.94 14.78 -6.41
N LEU A 70 -2.10 13.67 -7.12
CA LEU A 70 -2.60 12.41 -6.60
C LEU A 70 -1.50 11.37 -6.74
N SER A 71 -1.22 10.63 -5.68
CA SER A 71 -0.23 9.55 -5.66
C SER A 71 -0.83 8.30 -5.04
N LEU A 72 -0.56 7.15 -5.66
CA LEU A 72 -1.07 5.85 -5.29
C LEU A 72 0.10 4.88 -5.19
N VAL A 73 0.21 4.20 -4.05
CA VAL A 73 1.32 3.29 -3.75
C VAL A 73 0.75 1.97 -3.23
N GLU A 74 1.29 0.84 -3.67
CA GLU A 74 0.93 -0.47 -3.10
C GLU A 74 1.68 -0.67 -1.78
N GLY A 75 1.00 -0.47 -0.65
CA GLY A 75 1.47 -0.92 0.64
C GLY A 75 1.21 -2.42 0.83
N TRP A 76 1.82 -3.03 1.84
CA TRP A 76 1.60 -4.45 2.13
C TRP A 76 0.15 -4.77 2.58
N ARG A 77 -0.59 -3.76 3.05
CA ARG A 77 -2.03 -3.86 3.41
C ARG A 77 -2.96 -3.57 2.23
N GLY A 78 -2.44 -3.09 1.10
CA GLY A 78 -3.18 -2.61 -0.05
C GLY A 78 -2.78 -1.18 -0.45
N GLU A 79 -3.65 -0.52 -1.20
CA GLU A 79 -3.46 0.83 -1.73
C GLU A 79 -3.37 1.91 -0.65
N ILE A 80 -2.29 2.68 -0.67
CA ILE A 80 -2.10 3.92 0.07
C ILE A 80 -2.25 5.08 -0.91
N PHE A 81 -3.08 6.06 -0.57
CA PHE A 81 -3.30 7.25 -1.37
C PHE A 81 -2.80 8.50 -0.66
N HIS A 82 -2.18 9.39 -1.43
CA HIS A 82 -1.84 10.74 -1.03
C HIS A 82 -2.43 11.74 -2.05
N GLY A 83 -3.23 12.68 -1.56
CA GLY A 83 -3.77 13.79 -2.34
C GLY A 83 -3.27 15.11 -1.79
N ALA A 84 -2.65 15.94 -2.62
CA ALA A 84 -2.09 17.22 -2.22
C ALA A 84 -2.57 18.36 -3.12
N VAL A 85 -2.92 19.50 -2.51
CA VAL A 85 -3.31 20.72 -3.22
C VAL A 85 -2.43 21.88 -2.76
N THR A 86 -1.77 22.57 -3.68
CA THR A 86 -0.96 23.75 -3.36
C THR A 86 -1.72 25.06 -3.58
N ASP A 87 -1.47 26.06 -2.73
CA ASP A 87 -2.00 27.41 -2.86
C ASP A 87 -1.18 28.26 -3.84
N ARG A 88 -1.51 29.56 -3.93
CA ARG A 88 -0.79 30.55 -4.74
C ARG A 88 0.65 30.85 -4.29
N ASN A 89 1.09 30.31 -3.15
CA ASN A 89 2.43 30.48 -2.62
C ASN A 89 3.21 29.15 -2.67
N GLY A 90 2.66 28.11 -3.32
CA GLY A 90 3.24 26.77 -3.33
C GLY A 90 3.18 26.05 -1.98
N ARG A 91 2.32 26.48 -1.04
CA ARG A 91 2.11 25.80 0.24
C ARG A 91 0.94 24.84 0.15
N PHE A 92 0.95 23.76 0.92
CA PHE A 92 -0.23 22.88 0.98
C PHE A 92 -1.43 23.65 1.55
N SER A 93 -2.50 23.72 0.77
CA SER A 93 -3.82 24.17 1.20
C SER A 93 -4.69 23.01 1.67
N CYS A 94 -4.44 21.81 1.14
CA CYS A 94 -5.06 20.57 1.54
C CYS A 94 -4.06 19.43 1.33
N TYR A 95 -4.03 18.49 2.27
CA TYR A 95 -3.32 17.23 2.13
C TYR A 95 -4.15 16.12 2.76
N LYS A 96 -4.43 15.07 2.00
CA LYS A 96 -5.20 13.91 2.46
C LYS A 96 -4.37 12.66 2.28
N VAL A 97 -4.31 11.84 3.31
CA VAL A 97 -3.80 10.48 3.24
C VAL A 97 -4.98 9.53 3.41
N VAL A 98 -4.96 8.42 2.68
CA VAL A 98 -5.89 7.31 2.90
C VAL A 98 -5.09 6.03 3.04
N ASP A 99 -5.16 5.43 4.23
CA ASP A 99 -4.62 4.11 4.50
C ASP A 99 -5.60 3.02 3.99
N PRO A 100 -5.11 1.86 3.50
CA PRO A 100 -5.97 0.77 3.04
C PRO A 100 -7.04 0.35 4.06
N SER A 101 -6.75 0.52 5.35
CA SER A 101 -7.66 0.15 6.43
C SER A 101 -8.95 0.96 6.41
N PHE A 102 -8.91 2.22 5.95
CA PHE A 102 -10.09 3.07 5.82
C PHE A 102 -11.19 2.36 5.02
N HIS A 103 -10.83 1.72 3.90
CA HIS A 103 -11.77 0.96 3.08
C HIS A 103 -12.05 -0.45 3.62
N ASN A 104 -11.03 -1.10 4.20
CA ASN A 104 -11.08 -2.52 4.51
C ASN A 104 -11.80 -2.87 5.84
N TRP A 105 -12.04 -1.90 6.73
CA TRP A 105 -12.80 -2.13 7.98
C TRP A 105 -14.19 -2.71 7.73
N PHE A 106 -14.87 -2.28 6.66
CA PHE A 106 -16.17 -2.84 6.29
C PHE A 106 -16.07 -4.32 5.87
N GLY A 107 -14.97 -4.71 5.22
CA GLY A 107 -14.70 -6.10 4.86
C GLY A 107 -14.59 -7.01 6.09
N LEU A 108 -13.97 -6.54 7.17
CA LEU A 108 -13.93 -7.29 8.43
C LEU A 108 -15.32 -7.45 9.05
N ALA A 109 -16.14 -6.40 9.06
CA ALA A 109 -17.51 -6.46 9.57
C ALA A 109 -18.35 -7.49 8.78
N LEU A 110 -18.17 -7.58 7.47
CA LEU A 110 -18.81 -8.60 6.64
C LEU A 110 -18.31 -10.01 6.96
N ALA A 111 -17.00 -10.20 7.13
CA ALA A 111 -16.39 -11.49 7.44
C ALA A 111 -16.87 -12.07 8.78
N LEU A 112 -17.20 -11.21 9.74
CA LEU A 112 -17.66 -11.58 11.08
C LEU A 112 -19.18 -11.81 11.18
N ARG A 113 -19.94 -11.50 10.13
CA ARG A 113 -21.40 -11.63 10.17
C ARG A 113 -21.81 -13.08 10.38
N ASN A 114 -22.68 -13.31 11.36
CA ASN A 114 -23.18 -14.63 11.75
C ASN A 114 -22.04 -15.61 12.14
N ARG A 115 -20.92 -15.11 12.66
CA ARG A 115 -19.81 -15.91 13.19
C ARG A 115 -19.82 -15.93 14.71
N GLN A 116 -19.07 -16.88 15.28
CA GLN A 116 -18.91 -16.95 16.72
C GLN A 116 -17.99 -15.82 17.20
N ILE A 117 -18.19 -15.36 18.45
CA ILE A 117 -17.33 -14.35 19.04
C ILE A 117 -15.86 -14.79 19.11
N SER A 118 -15.61 -16.10 19.23
CA SER A 118 -14.28 -16.71 19.20
C SER A 118 -13.55 -16.53 17.88
N ASP A 119 -14.25 -16.28 16.77
CA ASP A 119 -13.66 -16.06 15.45
C ASP A 119 -13.11 -14.63 15.29
N PHE A 120 -13.48 -13.72 16.20
CA PHE A 120 -13.10 -12.31 16.12
C PHE A 120 -11.58 -12.09 16.06
N PRO A 121 -10.76 -12.66 16.97
CA PRO A 121 -9.32 -12.44 16.94
C PRO A 121 -8.67 -12.91 15.63
N LEU A 122 -9.11 -14.08 15.14
CA LEU A 122 -8.57 -14.68 13.91
C LEU A 122 -8.93 -13.83 12.68
N CYS A 123 -10.20 -13.45 12.54
CA CYS A 123 -10.65 -12.61 11.45
C CYS A 123 -9.97 -11.24 11.51
N ASN A 124 -10.02 -10.55 12.65
CA ASN A 124 -9.41 -9.23 12.83
C ASN A 124 -7.92 -9.24 12.46
N LYS A 125 -7.17 -10.23 12.95
CA LYS A 125 -5.73 -10.31 12.66
C LYS A 125 -5.45 -10.66 11.20
N SER A 126 -6.33 -11.39 10.52
CA SER A 126 -6.16 -11.73 9.10
C SER A 126 -6.24 -10.52 8.16
N PHE A 127 -6.99 -9.47 8.53
CA PHE A 127 -6.99 -8.20 7.80
C PHE A 127 -5.82 -7.31 8.25
N ASN A 128 -5.43 -7.41 9.53
CA ASN A 128 -4.31 -6.68 10.15
C ASN A 128 -4.42 -5.15 9.99
N LEU A 129 -5.64 -4.64 10.08
CA LEU A 129 -5.98 -3.23 9.85
C LEU A 129 -5.33 -2.31 10.88
N SER A 130 -5.02 -1.10 10.44
CA SER A 130 -4.60 -0.01 11.29
C SER A 130 -5.82 0.65 11.93
N TYR A 131 -5.80 0.79 13.26
CA TYR A 131 -6.81 1.56 13.99
C TYR A 131 -6.67 3.05 13.66
N CYS A 132 -5.46 3.60 13.69
CA CYS A 132 -5.20 5.00 13.38
C CYS A 132 -5.28 5.32 11.88
N GLY A 133 -5.37 4.30 11.00
CA GLY A 133 -5.46 4.51 9.55
C GLY A 133 -6.71 5.29 9.13
N HIS A 134 -7.73 5.33 9.99
CA HIS A 134 -8.94 6.11 9.78
C HIS A 134 -8.82 7.58 10.25
N ASP A 135 -7.80 7.89 11.05
CA ASP A 135 -7.56 9.23 11.61
C ASP A 135 -6.67 10.11 10.70
N LEU A 136 -6.16 9.52 9.61
CA LEU A 136 -5.28 10.16 8.61
C LEU A 136 -6.06 10.96 7.55
#